data_AF-A0A7V3UGS2-F1
#
_entry.id   AF-A0A7V3UGS2-F1
#
_cell.length_a   1.000
_cell.length_b   1.000
_cell.length_c   1.000
_cell.angle_alpha   90.00
_cell.angle_beta   90.00
_cell.angle_gamma   90.00
#
_symmetry.space_group_name_H-M   'P 1'
#
loop_
_entity.id
_entity.type
_entity.pdbx_description
1 polymer ?
#
loop_
_entity_poly.entity_id
_entity_poly.type
_entity_poly.pdbx_seq_one_letter_code
_entity_poly.pdbx_strand_id
1 'polypeptide(L)'
;MSPKAKFCMACGHDLSKLITPAQLTQPTPVGRRLHAPPLSGERRQAAILFSDLSGYTAMNESLDPEEVEVIMRRIKEEAIRIIESHGGIVNQFVGDEVLALFGIPIAHEAERSYALQRINPGGRS
;
A
#
# COMPACT_ATOMS: atom_id res chain seq x y z
N MET A 1 31.08 -5.41 -18.52
CA MET A 1 31.67 -4.06 -18.69
C MET A 1 32.94 -3.99 -17.88
N SER A 2 34.06 -3.60 -18.48
CA SER A 2 35.35 -3.55 -17.78
C SER A 2 35.39 -2.36 -16.81
N PRO A 3 35.95 -2.49 -15.60
CA PRO A 3 35.89 -1.43 -14.56
C PRO A 3 36.74 -0.18 -14.82
N LYS A 4 37.32 -0.03 -16.03
CA LYS A 4 38.30 1.03 -16.34
C LYS A 4 37.96 1.87 -17.57
N ALA A 5 36.74 1.76 -18.12
CA ALA A 5 36.34 2.54 -19.28
C ALA A 5 36.13 4.03 -18.89
N LYS A 6 36.85 4.95 -19.54
CA LYS A 6 36.72 6.40 -19.33
C LYS A 6 35.51 7.01 -20.05
N PHE A 7 34.99 6.33 -21.07
CA PHE A 7 33.85 6.78 -21.88
C PHE A 7 32.84 5.63 -22.09
N CYS A 8 31.56 5.96 -22.18
CA CYS A 8 30.50 5.00 -22.49
C CYS A 8 30.58 4.54 -23.95
N MET A 9 30.70 3.23 -24.18
CA MET A 9 30.83 2.67 -25.54
C MET A 9 29.50 2.59 -26.33
N ALA A 10 28.37 2.91 -25.70
CA ALA A 10 27.06 2.94 -26.37
C ALA A 10 26.65 4.35 -26.84
N CYS A 11 27.09 5.41 -26.14
CA CYS A 11 26.64 6.78 -26.42
C CYS A 11 27.75 7.85 -26.36
N GLY A 12 28.99 7.50 -26.05
CA GLY A 12 30.13 8.43 -26.05
C GLY A 12 30.22 9.39 -24.86
N HIS A 13 29.31 9.30 -23.88
CA HIS A 13 29.34 10.16 -22.69
C HIS A 13 30.58 9.90 -21.82
N ASP A 14 31.18 10.98 -21.31
CA ASP A 14 32.35 10.94 -20.43
C ASP A 14 31.94 10.51 -19.01
N LEU A 15 32.40 9.33 -18.60
CA LEU A 15 32.07 8.72 -17.31
C LEU A 15 33.08 9.09 -16.22
N SER A 16 34.20 9.73 -16.58
CA SER A 16 35.26 10.09 -15.63
C SER A 16 34.83 11.16 -14.62
N LYS A 17 33.75 11.89 -14.92
CA LYS A 17 33.17 12.93 -14.06
C LYS A 17 32.17 12.40 -13.02
N LEU A 18 31.70 11.16 -13.18
CA LEU A 18 30.68 10.57 -12.29
C LEU A 18 31.29 9.82 -11.10
N ILE A 19 32.59 9.55 -11.13
CA ILE A 19 33.30 8.82 -10.08
C ILE A 19 34.29 9.78 -9.44
N THR A 20 33.84 10.52 -8.43
CA THR A 20 34.74 11.28 -7.55
C THR A 20 35.13 10.37 -6.37
N PRO A 21 36.42 10.11 -6.11
CA PRO A 21 36.84 9.20 -5.03
C PRO A 21 36.46 9.66 -3.60
N ALA A 22 35.98 10.90 -3.45
CA ALA A 22 35.67 11.52 -2.16
C ALA A 22 34.33 11.07 -1.54
N GLN A 23 33.50 10.29 -2.25
CA GLN A 23 32.17 9.89 -1.75
C GLN A 23 32.16 8.59 -0.92
N LEU A 24 33.33 8.01 -0.62
CA LEU A 24 33.43 6.74 0.13
C LEU A 24 33.57 6.92 1.66
N THR A 25 33.55 8.16 2.19
CA THR A 25 33.90 8.41 3.60
C THR A 25 32.90 9.24 4.41
N GLN A 26 31.72 9.55 3.88
CA GLN A 26 30.68 10.20 4.70
C GLN A 26 29.69 9.15 5.22
N PRO A 27 29.63 8.88 6.54
CA PRO A 27 28.49 8.17 7.10
C PRO A 27 27.26 9.08 6.96
N THR A 28 26.37 8.73 6.05
CA THR A 28 25.03 9.31 5.97
C THR A 28 24.33 9.11 7.32
N PRO A 29 23.69 10.14 7.91
CA PRO A 29 22.77 9.89 9.01
C PRO A 29 21.65 9.01 8.44
N VAL A 30 21.63 7.75 8.86
CA VAL A 30 20.60 6.79 8.47
C VAL A 30 19.28 7.33 8.98
N GLY A 31 18.54 7.99 8.10
CA GLY A 31 17.14 8.30 8.28
C GLY A 31 16.44 7.03 8.72
N ARG A 32 15.66 7.15 9.80
CA ARG A 32 14.75 6.18 10.41
C ARG A 32 14.55 4.95 9.52
N ARG A 33 15.18 3.82 9.88
CA ARG A 33 14.92 2.54 9.20
C ARG A 33 13.42 2.30 9.26
N LEU A 34 12.75 2.40 8.11
CA LEU A 34 11.46 1.75 7.93
C LEU A 34 11.76 0.26 7.95
N HIS A 35 11.52 -0.37 9.10
CA HIS A 35 11.59 -1.82 9.22
C HIS A 35 10.62 -2.40 8.19
N ALA A 36 11.16 -3.04 7.14
CA ALA A 36 10.36 -3.92 6.32
C ALA A 36 9.72 -4.96 7.25
N PRO A 37 8.39 -5.15 7.21
CA PRO A 37 7.75 -6.13 8.07
C PRO A 37 8.39 -7.50 7.80
N PRO A 38 8.68 -8.30 8.85
CA PRO A 38 9.30 -9.61 8.67
C PRO A 38 8.42 -10.46 7.74
N LEU A 39 9.05 -11.15 6.78
CA LEU A 39 8.37 -12.06 5.85
C LEU A 39 7.84 -13.33 6.54
N SER A 40 7.99 -13.42 7.86
CA SER A 40 7.41 -14.44 8.73
C SER A 40 6.13 -13.86 9.32
N GLY A 41 4.99 -14.51 9.05
CA GLY A 41 3.70 -14.08 9.60
C GLY A 41 3.78 -13.93 11.13
N GLU A 42 3.34 -12.78 11.63
CA GLU A 42 3.30 -12.50 13.08
C GLU A 42 1.94 -12.86 13.67
N ARG A 43 1.93 -13.41 14.90
CA ARG A 43 0.70 -13.53 15.69
C ARG A 43 0.53 -12.27 16.52
N ARG A 44 -0.56 -11.54 16.30
CA ARG A 44 -0.86 -10.29 17.01
C ARG A 44 -2.33 -10.26 17.44
N GLN A 45 -2.62 -9.50 18.49
CA GLN A 45 -3.99 -9.14 18.85
C GLN A 45 -4.50 -8.08 17.87
N ALA A 46 -5.63 -8.35 17.24
CA ALA A 46 -6.32 -7.45 16.34
C ALA A 46 -7.82 -7.43 16.68
N ALA A 47 -8.50 -6.36 16.30
CA ALA A 47 -9.96 -6.27 16.40
C ALA A 47 -10.55 -6.04 15.01
N ILE A 48 -11.74 -6.59 14.79
CA ILE A 48 -12.53 -6.40 13.58
C ILE A 48 -13.82 -5.70 13.98
N LEU A 49 -14.15 -4.62 13.28
CA LEU A 49 -15.43 -3.92 13.38
C LEU A 49 -16.25 -4.24 12.14
N PHE A 50 -17.50 -4.61 12.36
CA PHE A 50 -18.54 -4.69 11.35
C PHE A 50 -19.61 -3.68 11.71
N SER A 51 -20.03 -2.87 10.74
CA SER A 51 -21.14 -1.93 10.91
C SER A 51 -21.97 -1.91 9.65
N ASP A 52 -23.29 -1.93 9.83
CA ASP A 52 -24.26 -1.84 8.75
C ASP A 52 -24.91 -0.45 8.75
N LEU A 53 -25.21 0.09 7.56
CA LEU A 53 -25.84 1.40 7.45
C LEU A 53 -27.36 1.28 7.59
N SER A 54 -27.89 1.79 8.70
CA SER A 54 -29.33 1.85 8.93
C SER A 54 -30.06 2.63 7.84
N GLY A 55 -31.14 2.07 7.32
CA GLY A 55 -32.03 2.73 6.36
C GLY A 55 -31.61 2.60 4.89
N TYR A 56 -30.50 1.92 4.58
CA TYR A 56 -30.05 1.72 3.21
C TYR A 56 -31.05 0.93 2.35
N THR A 57 -31.67 -0.11 2.90
CA THR A 57 -32.71 -0.89 2.20
C THR A 57 -33.89 0.00 1.79
N ALA A 58 -34.38 0.84 2.71
CA ALA A 58 -35.48 1.75 2.44
C ALA A 58 -35.11 2.84 1.40
N MET A 59 -33.86 3.33 1.44
CA MET A 59 -33.35 4.25 0.43
C MET A 59 -33.30 3.63 -0.96
N ASN A 60 -32.83 2.38 -1.08
CA ASN A 60 -32.78 1.66 -2.35
C ASN A 60 -34.15 1.40 -2.99
N GLU A 61 -35.21 1.32 -2.19
CA GLU A 61 -36.57 1.12 -2.69
C GLU A 61 -37.26 2.43 -3.10
N SER A 62 -36.78 3.57 -2.62
CA SER A 62 -37.47 4.86 -2.74
C SER A 62 -36.76 5.92 -3.57
N LEU A 63 -35.45 5.78 -3.79
CA LEU A 63 -34.64 6.74 -4.52
C LEU A 63 -34.12 6.14 -5.83
N ASP A 64 -33.81 7.02 -6.79
CA ASP A 64 -33.12 6.60 -7.99
C ASP A 64 -31.70 6.12 -7.65
N PRO A 65 -31.16 5.12 -8.38
CA PRO A 65 -29.83 4.55 -8.08
C PRO A 65 -28.71 5.59 -8.02
N GLU A 66 -28.79 6.63 -8.85
CA GLU A 66 -27.82 7.74 -8.91
C GLU A 66 -27.83 8.56 -7.61
N GLU A 67 -29.00 8.78 -7.01
CA GLU A 67 -29.13 9.51 -5.76
C GLU A 67 -28.59 8.70 -4.57
N VAL A 68 -28.90 7.39 -4.55
CA VAL A 68 -28.35 6.47 -3.54
C VAL A 68 -26.82 6.46 -3.61
N GLU A 69 -26.23 6.43 -4.81
CA GLU A 69 -24.78 6.45 -4.97
C GLU A 69 -24.14 7.71 -4.37
N VAL A 70 -24.75 8.88 -4.59
CA VAL A 70 -24.25 10.16 -4.05
C VAL A 70 -24.30 10.17 -2.52
N ILE A 71 -25.38 9.67 -1.93
CA ILE A 71 -25.52 9.60 -0.46
C ILE A 71 -24.50 8.61 0.11
N MET A 72 -24.41 7.41 -0.47
CA MET A 72 -23.50 6.38 -0.01
C MET A 72 -22.04 6.81 -0.11
N ARG A 73 -21.66 7.55 -1.16
CA ARG A 73 -20.31 8.08 -1.29
C ARG A 73 -19.94 8.95 -0.08
N ARG A 74 -20.82 9.88 0.31
CA ARG A 74 -20.59 10.76 1.47
C ARG A 74 -20.49 9.99 2.77
N ILE A 75 -21.37 9.01 2.98
CA ILE A 75 -21.37 8.18 4.19
C ILE A 75 -20.08 7.36 4.28
N LYS A 76 -19.66 6.74 3.16
CA LYS A 76 -18.42 5.96 3.10
C LYS A 76 -17.20 6.83 3.38
N GLU A 77 -17.14 8.04 2.83
CA GLU A 77 -16.06 9.00 3.10
C GLU A 77 -15.99 9.37 4.59
N GLU A 78 -17.11 9.64 5.25
CA GLU A 78 -17.12 9.93 6.70
C GLU A 78 -16.75 8.71 7.54
N ALA A 79 -17.24 7.51 7.18
CA ALA A 79 -16.88 6.28 7.85
C ALA A 79 -15.37 6.04 7.79
N ILE A 80 -14.75 6.23 6.61
CA ILE A 80 -13.29 6.13 6.45
C ILE A 80 -12.60 7.12 7.38
N ARG A 81 -12.97 8.40 7.36
CA ARG A 81 -12.38 9.43 8.22
C ARG A 81 -12.45 9.05 9.71
N ILE A 82 -13.60 8.58 10.17
CA ILE A 82 -13.81 8.18 11.57
C ILE A 82 -12.92 6.99 11.91
N ILE A 83 -12.93 5.93 11.08
CA ILE A 83 -12.15 4.71 11.32
C ILE A 83 -10.65 5.01 11.36
N GLU A 84 -10.15 5.78 10.39
CA GLU A 84 -8.74 6.18 10.32
C GLU A 84 -8.33 7.05 11.50
N SER A 85 -9.19 7.97 11.95
CA SER A 85 -8.92 8.81 13.13
C SER A 85 -8.77 8.02 14.43
N HIS A 86 -9.35 6.81 14.50
CA HIS A 86 -9.21 5.89 15.63
C HIS A 86 -8.11 4.84 15.41
N GLY A 87 -7.27 4.99 14.38
CA GLY A 87 -6.17 4.06 14.08
C GLY A 87 -6.62 2.73 13.47
N GLY A 88 -7.84 2.68 12.94
CA GLY A 88 -8.33 1.56 12.15
C GLY A 88 -8.03 1.72 10.66
N ILE A 89 -8.19 0.64 9.92
CA ILE A 89 -8.15 0.63 8.45
C ILE A 89 -9.46 0.06 7.92
N VAL A 90 -10.02 0.70 6.90
CA VAL A 90 -11.16 0.12 6.17
C VAL A 90 -10.63 -0.96 5.24
N ASN A 91 -11.08 -2.20 5.44
CA ASN A 91 -10.68 -3.32 4.61
C ASN A 91 -11.55 -3.44 3.37
N GLN A 92 -12.88 -3.34 3.53
CA GLN A 92 -13.83 -3.42 2.43
C GLN A 92 -15.20 -2.86 2.82
N PHE A 93 -15.96 -2.48 1.80
CA PHE A 93 -17.40 -2.26 1.88
C PHE A 93 -18.11 -3.41 1.16
N VAL A 94 -19.17 -3.97 1.75
CA VAL A 94 -20.02 -4.99 1.13
C VAL A 94 -21.45 -4.46 1.16
N GLY A 95 -21.87 -3.82 0.06
CA GLY A 95 -23.14 -3.07 0.04
C GLY A 95 -23.07 -1.84 0.94
N ASP A 96 -23.90 -1.86 1.98
CA ASP A 96 -24.02 -0.95 3.12
C ASP A 96 -23.15 -1.30 4.32
N GLU A 97 -22.60 -2.51 4.36
CA GLU A 97 -21.72 -2.95 5.44
C GLU A 97 -20.30 -2.41 5.26
N VAL A 98 -19.67 -1.98 6.35
CA VAL A 98 -18.25 -1.64 6.43
C VAL A 98 -17.51 -2.61 7.35
N LEU A 99 -16.36 -3.10 6.86
CA LEU A 99 -15.43 -3.93 7.62
C LEU A 99 -14.16 -3.14 7.89
N ALA A 100 -13.84 -2.94 9.16
CA ALA A 100 -12.62 -2.27 9.59
C ALA A 100 -11.75 -3.16 10.48
N LEU A 101 -10.44 -2.97 10.37
CA LEU A 101 -9.43 -3.73 11.08
C LEU A 101 -8.63 -2.79 11.99
N PHE A 102 -8.33 -3.23 13.20
CA PHE A 102 -7.54 -2.48 14.17
C PHE A 102 -6.38 -3.34 14.66
N GLY A 103 -5.20 -2.72 14.79
CA GLY A 103 -3.99 -3.40 15.29
C GLY A 103 -3.25 -4.24 14.25
N ILE A 104 -3.60 -4.17 12.96
CA ILE A 104 -2.95 -4.92 11.87
C ILE A 104 -1.96 -4.01 11.14
N PRO A 105 -0.75 -4.48 10.78
CA PRO A 105 0.19 -3.71 9.96
C PRO A 105 -0.42 -3.38 8.59
N ILE A 106 -0.19 -2.15 8.13
CA ILE A 106 -0.61 -1.67 6.81
C ILE A 106 0.19 -2.47 5.77
N ALA A 107 -0.45 -3.45 5.13
CA ALA A 107 0.07 -4.03 3.91
C ALA A 107 -0.21 -3.02 2.79
N HIS A 108 0.78 -2.21 2.42
CA HIS A 108 0.61 -1.30 1.29
C HIS A 108 0.37 -2.13 0.02
N GLU A 109 -0.56 -1.68 -0.83
CA GLU A 109 -0.94 -2.35 -2.09
C GLU A 109 0.26 -2.63 -3.02
N ALA A 110 1.35 -1.87 -2.87
CA ALA A 110 2.64 -2.11 -3.53
C ALA A 110 3.30 -3.46 -3.15
N GLU A 111 3.00 -4.02 -1.97
CA GLU A 111 3.52 -5.31 -1.53
C GLU A 111 2.68 -6.50 -2.04
N ARG A 112 1.39 -6.28 -2.32
CA ARG A 112 0.52 -7.32 -2.93
C ARG A 112 0.95 -7.67 -4.36
N SER A 113 1.37 -6.67 -5.13
CA SER A 113 1.85 -6.86 -6.50
C SER A 113 3.21 -7.57 -6.54
N TYR A 114 4.08 -7.36 -5.56
CA TYR A 114 5.35 -8.10 -5.42
C TYR A 114 5.16 -9.56 -4.94
N ALA A 115 4.14 -9.84 -4.14
CA ALA A 115 3.86 -11.18 -3.62
C ALA A 115 3.36 -12.15 -4.72
N LEU A 116 2.48 -11.69 -5.62
CA LEU A 116 1.99 -12.51 -6.73
C LEU A 116 3.08 -12.78 -7.79
N GLN A 117 4.06 -11.89 -7.94
CA GLN A 117 5.16 -12.10 -8.89
C GLN A 117 6.21 -13.13 -8.41
N ARG A 118 6.23 -13.48 -7.11
CA ARG A 118 7.14 -14.51 -6.55
C ARG A 118 6.55 -15.92 -6.52
N ILE A 119 5.25 -16.10 -6.79
CA ILE A 119 4.59 -17.42 -6.79
C ILE A 119 4.70 -18.13 -8.16
N ASN A 120 5.32 -17.52 -9.17
CA ASN A 120 5.61 -18.19 -10.43
C ASN A 120 7.13 -18.27 -10.72
N PRO A 121 7.91 -19.06 -9.97
CA PRO A 121 9.14 -19.61 -10.52
C PRO A 121 8.72 -20.67 -11.54
N GLY A 122 9.02 -20.42 -12.81
CA GLY A 122 8.47 -21.13 -13.95
C GLY A 122 8.56 -22.65 -13.90
N GLY A 123 7.64 -23.26 -14.65
CA GLY A 123 7.81 -24.64 -15.09
C GLY A 123 9.13 -24.83 -15.83
N ARG A 124 9.78 -25.96 -15.54
CA ARG A 124 10.50 -26.88 -16.44
C ARG A 124 11.35 -27.81 -15.57
N SER A 125 10.94 -29.07 -15.46
CA SER A 125 11.65 -30.20 -16.08
C SER A 125 10.79 -31.45 -16.02
#